data_AF-A0A7N0TMY6-F1
#
_entry.id   AF-A0A7N0TMY6-F1
#
_cell.length_a   1.000
_cell.length_b   1.000
_cell.length_c   1.000
_cell.angle_alpha   90.00
_cell.angle_beta   90.00
_cell.angle_gamma   90.00
#
_symmetry.space_group_name_H-M   'P 1'
#
loop_
_entity.id
_entity.type
_entity.pdbx_description
1 polymer ?
#
loop_
_entity_poly.entity_id
_entity_poly.type
_entity_poly.pdbx_seq_one_letter_code
_entity_poly.pdbx_strand_id
1 'polypeptide(L)'
;MSASLAAADAVWKEIESTRSVTDDQLSTLHFLFGKNTERAARIVDQGGVKRISGEPSGRCIFQVTGESKRKEEYYCFPEHYCACYAFFYDIVSRGEQLCCKHQLAARLASATGACVETPAKNLLFGRIPERLCAVQSLANLSLSENFFTSIGPNCRRMIRRGALDVRGNCISDQPAQRSLRECAVFFLQPRLCPFMPLHDVVPCSKDRTAASRVAPGRKSNWVSYSALSEHKAL
;
A
#
# COMPACT_ATOMS: atom_id res chain seq x y z
N MET A 1 7.37 7.97 -24.58
CA MET A 1 8.41 7.90 -23.53
C MET A 1 9.44 8.96 -23.83
N SER A 2 9.81 9.81 -22.86
CA SER A 2 10.88 10.80 -23.08
C SER A 2 12.23 10.09 -23.15
N ALA A 3 13.16 10.62 -23.95
CA ALA A 3 14.52 10.06 -24.07
C ALA A 3 15.23 9.99 -22.70
N SER A 4 14.97 10.96 -21.82
CA SER A 4 15.49 11.00 -20.45
C SER A 4 15.05 9.82 -19.59
N LEU A 5 13.79 9.38 -19.71
CA LEU A 5 13.30 8.22 -18.95
C LEU A 5 13.94 6.92 -19.46
N ALA A 6 14.07 6.77 -20.78
CA ALA A 6 14.70 5.60 -21.37
C ALA A 6 16.19 5.48 -20.99
N ALA A 7 16.91 6.61 -20.95
CA ALA A 7 18.29 6.65 -20.45
C ALA A 7 18.38 6.27 -18.97
N ALA A 8 17.48 6.79 -18.13
CA ALA A 8 17.41 6.41 -16.72
C ALA A 8 17.13 4.91 -16.53
N ASP A 9 16.19 4.35 -17.28
CA ASP A 9 15.83 2.92 -17.18
C ASP A 9 16.99 1.99 -17.56
N ALA A 10 17.82 2.40 -18.54
CA ALA A 10 19.04 1.65 -18.88
C ALA A 10 20.04 1.63 -17.70
N VAL A 11 20.25 2.78 -17.06
CA VAL A 11 21.13 2.89 -15.88
C VAL A 11 20.58 2.08 -14.71
N TRP A 12 19.26 2.14 -14.44
CA TRP A 12 18.64 1.37 -13.36
C TRP A 12 18.80 -0.14 -13.54
N LYS A 13 18.63 -0.64 -14.77
CA LYS A 13 18.84 -2.07 -15.08
C LYS A 13 20.27 -2.53 -14.83
N GLU A 14 21.25 -1.68 -15.15
CA GLU A 14 22.65 -1.99 -14.90
C GLU A 14 22.92 -2.06 -13.39
N ILE A 15 22.46 -1.08 -12.61
CA ILE A 15 22.58 -1.07 -11.14
C ILE A 15 21.90 -2.29 -10.50
N GLU A 16 20.72 -2.69 -10.99
CA GLU A 16 20.03 -3.89 -10.50
C GLU A 16 20.85 -5.17 -10.76
N SER A 17 21.56 -5.22 -11.88
CA SER A 17 22.39 -6.37 -12.26
C SER A 17 23.67 -6.48 -11.42
N THR A 18 24.32 -5.35 -11.11
CA THR A 18 25.56 -5.32 -10.34
C THR A 18 25.32 -5.26 -8.83
N ARG A 19 24.12 -4.86 -8.40
CA ARG A 19 23.77 -4.51 -7.02
C ARG A 19 24.67 -3.42 -6.42
N SER A 20 25.31 -2.62 -7.27
CA SER A 20 26.23 -1.57 -6.87
C SER A 20 26.09 -0.36 -7.79
N VAL A 21 26.50 0.80 -7.30
CA VAL A 21 26.34 2.07 -8.01
C VAL A 21 27.72 2.67 -8.22
N THR A 22 28.01 3.06 -9.46
CA THR A 22 29.26 3.74 -9.84
C THR A 22 29.08 5.25 -9.90
N ASP A 23 30.20 5.99 -9.82
CA ASP A 23 30.19 7.45 -9.89
C ASP A 23 29.66 7.99 -11.23
N ASP A 24 29.90 7.27 -12.34
CA ASP A 24 29.38 7.62 -13.67
C ASP A 24 27.85 7.44 -13.74
N GLN A 25 27.33 6.37 -13.15
CA GLN A 25 25.89 6.13 -13.03
C GLN A 25 25.24 7.20 -12.15
N LEU A 26 25.85 7.56 -11.01
CA LEU A 26 25.37 8.66 -10.16
C LEU A 26 25.39 10.00 -10.88
N SER A 27 26.45 10.29 -11.63
CA SER A 27 26.58 11.53 -12.41
C SER A 27 25.51 11.62 -13.48
N THR A 28 25.23 10.50 -14.16
CA THR A 28 24.15 10.40 -15.15
C THR A 28 22.77 10.60 -14.51
N LEU A 29 22.50 9.94 -13.38
CA LEU A 29 21.23 10.13 -12.65
C LEU A 29 21.09 11.54 -12.08
N HIS A 30 22.18 12.16 -11.63
CA HIS A 30 22.20 13.54 -11.18
C HIS A 30 21.95 14.51 -12.34
N PHE A 31 22.48 14.24 -13.54
CA PHE A 31 22.16 15.02 -14.73
C PHE A 31 20.66 14.95 -15.09
N LEU A 32 20.05 13.75 -14.97
CA LEU A 32 18.65 13.54 -15.35
C LEU A 32 17.63 14.05 -14.31
N PHE A 33 17.93 13.91 -13.01
CA PHE A 33 16.98 14.22 -11.93
C PHE A 33 17.45 15.34 -10.98
N GLY A 34 18.62 15.91 -11.23
CA GLY A 34 19.20 17.01 -10.46
C GLY A 34 19.39 16.69 -8.98
N LYS A 35 19.11 17.71 -8.15
CA LYS A 35 19.25 17.66 -6.68
C LYS A 35 18.41 16.56 -6.01
N ASN A 36 17.40 16.03 -6.69
CA ASN A 36 16.61 14.92 -6.14
C ASN A 36 17.45 13.64 -6.03
N THR A 37 18.47 13.45 -6.89
CA THR A 37 19.38 12.31 -6.83
C THR A 37 20.27 12.36 -5.58
N GLU A 38 20.91 13.49 -5.30
CA GLU A 38 21.73 13.65 -4.08
C GLU A 38 20.92 13.42 -2.81
N ARG A 39 19.70 13.98 -2.77
CA ARG A 39 18.81 13.81 -1.62
C ARG A 39 18.35 12.36 -1.47
N ALA A 40 18.06 11.70 -2.59
CA ALA A 40 17.69 10.28 -2.59
C ALA A 40 18.82 9.40 -2.07
N ALA A 41 20.05 9.60 -2.54
CA ALA A 41 21.24 8.87 -2.07
C ALA A 41 21.40 9.00 -0.55
N ARG A 42 21.30 10.23 -0.01
CA ARG A 42 21.36 10.46 1.44
C ARG A 42 20.28 9.71 2.23
N ILE A 43 19.05 9.61 1.71
CA ILE A 43 17.99 8.84 2.36
C ILE A 43 18.36 7.35 2.40
N VAL A 44 18.94 6.82 1.33
CA VAL A 44 19.38 5.41 1.27
C VAL A 44 20.56 5.16 2.21
N ASP A 45 21.57 6.02 2.22
CA ASP A 45 22.76 5.91 3.09
C ASP A 45 22.37 5.92 4.58
N GLN A 46 21.31 6.65 4.93
CA GLN A 46 20.78 6.72 6.30
C GLN A 46 19.85 5.55 6.65
N GLY A 47 19.65 4.57 5.76
CA GLY A 47 18.73 3.45 5.96
C GLY A 47 17.26 3.89 6.01
N GLY A 48 16.92 5.00 5.36
CA GLY A 48 15.60 5.62 5.40
C GLY A 48 14.52 4.93 4.55
N VAL A 49 14.82 3.79 3.94
CA VAL A 49 13.93 3.07 3.02
C VAL A 49 13.57 1.69 3.57
N LYS A 50 12.26 1.46 3.76
CA LYS A 50 11.69 0.15 4.08
C LYS A 50 10.90 -0.36 2.88
N ARG A 51 11.10 -1.61 2.50
CA ARG A 51 10.31 -2.29 1.47
C ARG A 51 9.29 -3.18 2.15
N ILE A 52 8.01 -2.89 1.93
CA ILE A 52 6.90 -3.65 2.49
C ILE A 52 6.40 -4.60 1.42
N SER A 53 6.63 -5.91 1.59
CA SER A 53 6.29 -6.94 0.59
C SER A 53 5.12 -7.82 1.05
N GLY A 54 4.13 -8.01 0.17
CA GLY A 54 2.96 -8.83 0.44
C GLY A 54 3.07 -10.22 -0.18
N GLU A 55 3.16 -11.26 0.65
CA GLU A 55 3.12 -12.66 0.22
C GLU A 55 1.67 -13.20 0.11
N PRO A 56 1.35 -14.06 -0.88
CA PRO A 56 2.21 -14.59 -1.94
C PRO A 56 2.30 -13.68 -3.17
N SER A 57 1.64 -12.53 -3.16
CA SER A 57 1.45 -11.71 -4.38
C SER A 57 2.74 -11.13 -4.97
N GLY A 58 3.82 -11.07 -4.19
CA GLY A 58 5.08 -10.41 -4.58
C GLY A 58 4.97 -8.89 -4.74
N ARG A 59 3.76 -8.32 -4.61
CA ARG A 59 3.54 -6.88 -4.67
C ARG A 59 4.20 -6.22 -3.48
N CYS A 60 4.84 -5.09 -3.71
CA CYS A 60 5.48 -4.33 -2.66
C CYS A 60 5.16 -2.84 -2.75
N ILE A 61 5.29 -2.17 -1.61
CA ILE A 61 5.23 -0.71 -1.49
C ILE A 61 6.43 -0.27 -0.65
N PHE A 62 6.98 0.91 -0.95
CA PHE A 62 8.08 1.44 -0.19
C PHE A 62 7.59 2.46 0.81
N GLN A 63 8.13 2.41 2.02
CA GLN A 63 7.97 3.43 3.03
C GLN A 63 9.30 4.17 3.17
N VAL A 64 9.28 5.46 2.84
CA VAL A 64 10.48 6.29 2.72
C VAL A 64 10.42 7.41 3.75
N THR A 65 11.46 7.53 4.56
CA THR A 65 11.57 8.57 5.58
C THR A 65 11.83 9.93 4.93
N GLY A 66 11.07 10.94 5.34
CA GLY A 66 11.29 12.33 4.99
C GLY A 66 12.41 12.98 5.81
N GLU A 67 13.00 14.03 5.26
CA GLU A 67 14.06 14.82 5.91
C GLU A 67 13.54 15.76 7.04
N SER A 68 12.23 15.71 7.35
CA SER A 68 11.65 16.58 8.38
C SER A 68 12.15 16.17 9.77
N LYS A 69 12.22 17.13 10.70
CA LYS A 69 12.58 16.86 12.11
C LYS A 69 11.68 15.81 12.77
N ARG A 70 10.45 15.66 12.26
CA ARG A 70 9.45 14.70 12.76
C ARG A 70 9.60 13.29 12.15
N LYS A 71 10.54 13.09 11.21
CA LYS A 71 10.74 11.83 10.48
C LYS A 71 9.43 11.26 9.93
N GLU A 72 8.69 12.11 9.22
CA GLU A 72 7.46 11.66 8.56
C GLU A 72 7.78 10.57 7.54
N GLU A 73 6.94 9.54 7.46
CA GLU A 73 7.13 8.42 6.55
C GLU A 73 6.14 8.54 5.38
N TYR A 74 6.63 8.46 4.14
CA TYR A 74 5.82 8.53 2.93
C TYR A 74 5.72 7.17 2.24
N TYR A 75 4.51 6.79 1.85
CA TYR A 75 4.29 5.63 1.00
C TYR A 75 4.58 5.96 -0.46
N CYS A 76 5.32 5.07 -1.13
CA CYS A 76 5.87 5.29 -2.45
C CYS A 76 5.76 4.02 -3.32
N PHE A 77 5.21 4.19 -4.52
CA PHE A 77 5.36 3.30 -5.66
C PHE A 77 6.41 3.90 -6.60
N PRO A 78 7.64 3.36 -6.66
CA PRO A 78 8.78 4.01 -7.27
C PRO A 78 8.57 4.46 -8.73
N GLU A 79 7.68 3.79 -9.45
CA GLU A 79 7.37 4.08 -10.85
C GLU A 79 6.19 5.03 -11.06
N HIS A 80 5.28 5.16 -10.10
CA HIS A 80 3.96 5.73 -10.39
C HIS A 80 3.46 6.76 -9.41
N TYR A 81 3.82 6.66 -8.12
CA TYR A 81 3.18 7.48 -7.10
C TYR A 81 4.06 7.68 -5.87
N CYS A 82 3.99 8.86 -5.27
CA CYS A 82 4.47 9.10 -3.93
C CYS A 82 3.50 10.00 -3.16
N ALA A 83 3.30 9.70 -1.88
CA ALA A 83 2.43 10.47 -0.99
C ALA A 83 3.03 11.84 -0.57
N CYS A 84 4.24 12.19 -1.01
CA CYS A 84 4.86 13.46 -0.63
C CYS A 84 4.29 14.64 -1.42
N TYR A 85 4.29 15.82 -0.79
CA TYR A 85 3.80 17.07 -1.39
C TYR A 85 4.47 17.38 -2.76
N ALA A 86 5.80 17.23 -2.85
CA ALA A 86 6.56 17.49 -4.08
C ALA A 86 6.12 16.63 -5.28
N PHE A 87 5.61 15.42 -5.05
CA PHE A 87 5.13 14.57 -6.15
C PHE A 87 3.90 15.19 -6.81
N PHE A 88 2.94 15.64 -6.00
CA PHE A 88 1.74 16.27 -6.52
C PHE A 88 2.03 17.61 -7.20
N TYR A 89 2.86 18.45 -6.59
CA TYR A 89 3.11 19.79 -7.10
C TYR A 89 4.11 19.82 -8.25
N ASP A 90 5.31 19.29 -8.07
CA ASP A 90 6.41 19.48 -9.02
C ASP A 90 6.30 18.55 -10.24
N ILE A 91 5.69 17.38 -10.07
CA ILE A 91 5.62 16.32 -11.09
C ILE A 91 4.24 16.30 -11.75
N VAL A 92 3.18 16.12 -10.96
CA VAL A 92 1.81 15.98 -11.51
C VAL A 92 1.28 17.33 -12.00
N SER A 93 1.39 18.38 -11.19
CA SER A 93 0.77 19.67 -11.50
C SER A 93 1.61 20.50 -12.45
N ARG A 94 2.93 20.57 -12.22
CA ARG A 94 3.84 21.42 -13.03
C ARG A 94 4.60 20.67 -14.12
N GLY A 95 4.85 19.37 -13.96
CA GLY A 95 5.70 18.62 -14.89
C GLY A 95 7.16 19.11 -14.95
N GLU A 96 7.61 19.89 -13.95
CA GLU A 96 8.98 20.44 -13.88
C GLU A 96 10.00 19.38 -13.47
N GLN A 97 9.55 18.32 -12.80
CA GLN A 97 10.39 17.23 -12.31
C GLN A 97 9.84 15.89 -12.80
N LEU A 98 10.74 14.96 -13.15
CA LEU A 98 10.36 13.62 -13.57
C LEU A 98 10.03 12.70 -12.38
N CYS A 99 10.73 12.87 -11.27
CA CYS A 99 10.62 12.04 -10.06
C CYS A 99 10.91 12.87 -8.82
N CYS A 100 10.25 12.54 -7.71
CA CYS A 100 10.63 13.11 -6.42
C CYS A 100 11.80 12.33 -5.81
N LYS A 101 12.49 12.93 -4.84
CA LYS A 101 13.57 12.26 -4.12
C LYS A 101 13.16 10.91 -3.49
N HIS A 102 11.91 10.76 -3.04
CA HIS A 102 11.45 9.51 -2.42
C HIS A 102 11.27 8.38 -3.43
N GLN A 103 10.82 8.69 -4.66
CA GLN A 103 10.74 7.70 -5.75
C GLN A 103 12.14 7.23 -6.12
N LEU A 104 13.08 8.17 -6.28
CA LEU A 104 14.48 7.84 -6.59
C LEU A 104 15.13 7.04 -5.45
N ALA A 105 14.90 7.39 -4.19
CA ALA A 105 15.43 6.66 -3.04
C ALA A 105 14.89 5.22 -3.00
N ALA A 106 13.60 5.05 -3.26
CA ALA A 106 12.98 3.73 -3.30
C ALA A 106 13.53 2.87 -4.45
N ARG A 107 13.70 3.44 -5.66
CA ARG A 107 14.33 2.73 -6.80
C ARG A 107 15.78 2.34 -6.48
N LEU A 108 16.57 3.31 -5.99
CA LEU A 108 17.97 3.11 -5.67
C LEU A 108 18.16 2.01 -4.63
N ALA A 109 17.42 2.07 -3.52
CA ALA A 109 17.49 1.05 -2.47
C ALA A 109 17.00 -0.32 -2.95
N SER A 110 15.98 -0.38 -3.81
CA SER A 110 15.51 -1.62 -4.43
C SER A 110 16.58 -2.24 -5.33
N ALA A 111 17.27 -1.41 -6.12
CA ALA A 111 18.31 -1.86 -7.04
C ALA A 111 19.55 -2.36 -6.30
N THR A 112 20.04 -1.61 -5.32
CA THR A 112 21.24 -1.99 -4.53
C THR A 112 20.97 -3.02 -3.44
N GLY A 113 19.71 -3.28 -3.10
CA GLY A 113 19.34 -4.12 -1.96
C GLY A 113 19.53 -3.43 -0.60
N ALA A 114 19.75 -2.10 -0.58
CA ALA A 114 19.93 -1.30 0.63
C ALA A 114 18.60 -0.88 1.31
N CYS A 115 17.53 -1.69 1.18
CA CYS A 115 16.25 -1.46 1.85
C CYS A 115 15.99 -2.49 2.95
N VAL A 116 15.34 -2.06 4.02
CA VAL A 116 14.87 -2.97 5.08
C VAL A 116 13.61 -3.70 4.59
N GLU A 117 13.70 -4.99 4.36
CA GLU A 117 12.56 -5.85 3.98
C GLU A 117 11.64 -6.06 5.19
N THR A 118 10.37 -5.72 5.04
CA THR A 118 9.32 -5.91 6.05
C THR A 118 8.13 -6.62 5.40
N PRO A 119 7.67 -7.77 5.91
CA PRO A 119 6.45 -8.37 5.38
C PRO A 119 5.26 -7.44 5.65
N ALA A 120 4.34 -7.35 4.70
CA ALA A 120 3.11 -6.57 4.82
C ALA A 120 2.24 -7.16 5.94
N LYS A 121 2.36 -6.60 7.16
CA LYS A 121 1.49 -6.91 8.29
C LYS A 121 0.39 -5.87 8.36
N ASN A 122 -0.86 -6.33 8.29
CA ASN A 122 -1.99 -5.46 8.53
C ASN A 122 -2.48 -5.62 9.98
N LEU A 123 -3.18 -4.60 10.47
CA LEU A 123 -3.83 -4.61 11.79
C LEU A 123 -5.35 -4.77 11.66
N LEU A 124 -5.81 -5.51 10.65
CA LEU A 124 -7.24 -5.71 10.40
C LEU A 124 -7.84 -6.52 11.55
N PHE A 125 -9.05 -6.15 11.97
CA PHE A 125 -9.71 -6.79 13.11
C PHE A 125 -11.22 -6.92 12.88
N GLY A 126 -11.86 -7.74 13.72
CA GLY A 126 -13.28 -8.05 13.62
C GLY A 126 -13.54 -9.40 12.94
N ARG A 127 -14.75 -9.57 12.41
CA ARG A 127 -15.17 -10.81 11.75
C ARG A 127 -14.80 -10.79 10.27
N ILE A 128 -14.29 -11.89 9.74
CA ILE A 128 -14.08 -12.05 8.29
C ILE A 128 -15.46 -12.17 7.61
N PRO A 129 -15.84 -11.28 6.68
CA PRO A 129 -17.16 -11.31 6.05
C PRO A 129 -17.36 -12.56 5.18
N GLU A 130 -18.48 -13.25 5.34
CA GLU A 130 -18.77 -14.48 4.59
C GLU A 130 -18.81 -14.29 3.07
N ARG A 131 -19.22 -13.10 2.63
CA ARG A 131 -19.25 -12.75 1.21
C ARG A 131 -17.86 -12.71 0.59
N LEU A 132 -16.82 -12.35 1.34
CA LEU A 132 -15.44 -12.38 0.85
C LEU A 132 -15.05 -13.80 0.42
N CYS A 133 -15.42 -14.79 1.23
CA CYS A 133 -15.14 -16.21 0.98
C CYS A 133 -16.15 -16.89 0.05
N ALA A 134 -17.22 -16.18 -0.34
CA ALA A 134 -18.21 -16.64 -1.31
C ALA A 134 -17.89 -16.17 -2.76
N VAL A 135 -16.85 -15.35 -2.93
CA VAL A 135 -16.40 -14.89 -4.25
C VAL A 135 -15.85 -16.07 -5.06
N GLN A 136 -16.44 -16.33 -6.22
CA GLN A 136 -16.15 -17.52 -7.04
C GLN A 136 -14.76 -17.48 -7.71
N SER A 137 -14.22 -16.29 -7.97
CA SER A 137 -12.92 -16.11 -8.64
C SER A 137 -11.72 -16.06 -7.69
N LEU A 138 -11.95 -16.16 -6.37
CA LEU A 138 -10.88 -16.00 -5.38
C LEU A 138 -10.11 -17.32 -5.24
N ALA A 139 -8.89 -17.36 -5.79
CA ALA A 139 -8.04 -18.56 -5.78
C ALA A 139 -7.16 -18.65 -4.52
N ASN A 140 -6.38 -17.61 -4.22
CA ASN A 140 -5.48 -17.56 -3.06
C ASN A 140 -5.65 -16.23 -2.34
N LEU A 141 -6.08 -16.28 -1.08
CA LEU A 141 -6.18 -15.11 -0.20
C LEU A 141 -5.42 -15.39 1.10
N SER A 142 -4.48 -14.53 1.46
CA SER A 142 -3.88 -14.54 2.79
C SER A 142 -4.46 -13.40 3.63
N LEU A 143 -5.08 -13.77 4.75
CA LEU A 143 -5.47 -12.88 5.85
C LEU A 143 -4.60 -13.15 7.09
N SER A 144 -3.45 -13.80 6.91
CA SER A 144 -2.57 -14.15 8.01
C SER A 144 -2.01 -12.92 8.71
N GLU A 145 -1.52 -13.10 9.93
CA GLU A 145 -0.85 -12.05 10.71
C GLU A 145 -1.72 -10.81 11.00
N ASN A 146 -3.03 -10.96 11.17
CA ASN A 146 -4.00 -9.90 11.52
C ASN A 146 -4.70 -10.13 12.88
N PHE A 147 -5.68 -9.33 13.27
CA PHE A 147 -6.40 -9.45 14.54
C PHE A 147 -7.87 -9.83 14.32
N PHE A 148 -8.16 -10.63 13.30
CA PHE A 148 -9.52 -11.15 13.08
C PHE A 148 -9.94 -12.06 14.25
N THR A 149 -11.20 -11.98 14.67
CA THR A 149 -11.72 -12.68 15.85
C THR A 149 -12.61 -13.85 15.52
N SER A 150 -13.19 -13.88 14.31
CA SER A 150 -14.12 -14.93 13.92
C SER A 150 -14.23 -15.10 12.40
N ILE A 151 -14.63 -16.31 12.00
CA ILE A 151 -14.89 -16.74 10.62
C ILE A 151 -16.24 -17.44 10.56
N GLY A 152 -16.88 -17.48 9.40
CA GLY A 152 -18.08 -18.30 9.18
C GLY A 152 -17.86 -19.46 8.21
N PRO A 153 -18.96 -20.13 7.79
CA PRO A 153 -18.91 -21.43 7.12
C PRO A 153 -18.24 -21.43 5.73
N ASN A 154 -18.42 -20.39 4.91
CA ASN A 154 -17.78 -20.29 3.59
C ASN A 154 -16.27 -20.12 3.75
N CYS A 155 -15.83 -19.27 4.68
CA CYS A 155 -14.40 -19.10 4.97
C CYS A 155 -13.77 -20.38 5.50
N ARG A 156 -14.43 -21.11 6.40
CA ARG A 156 -13.98 -22.44 6.86
C ARG A 156 -13.84 -23.44 5.71
N ARG A 157 -14.71 -23.38 4.70
CA ARG A 157 -14.60 -24.21 3.48
C ARG A 157 -13.39 -23.82 2.64
N MET A 158 -13.12 -22.52 2.52
CA MET A 158 -11.98 -22.00 1.76
C MET A 158 -10.63 -22.34 2.42
N ILE A 159 -10.56 -22.28 3.76
CA ILE A 159 -9.39 -22.72 4.55
C ILE A 159 -9.12 -24.21 4.29
N ARG A 160 -10.16 -25.07 4.36
CA ARG A 160 -10.01 -26.51 4.08
C ARG A 160 -9.55 -26.81 2.64
N ARG A 161 -9.82 -25.90 1.70
CA ARG A 161 -9.35 -26.01 0.30
C ARG A 161 -7.93 -25.47 0.09
N GLY A 162 -7.29 -24.91 1.12
CA GLY A 162 -5.97 -24.28 1.02
C GLY A 162 -5.97 -22.91 0.33
N ALA A 163 -7.14 -22.36 0.06
CA ALA A 163 -7.32 -21.11 -0.69
C ALA A 163 -7.35 -19.86 0.22
N LEU A 164 -7.48 -20.06 1.55
CA LEU A 164 -7.53 -19.00 2.54
C LEU A 164 -6.58 -19.30 3.71
N ASP A 165 -5.60 -18.42 3.94
CA ASP A 165 -4.71 -18.47 5.12
C ASP A 165 -5.20 -17.48 6.20
N VAL A 166 -5.45 -17.98 7.42
CA VAL A 166 -5.88 -17.18 8.58
C VAL A 166 -4.95 -17.36 9.79
N ARG A 167 -3.74 -17.88 9.60
CA ARG A 167 -2.76 -18.07 10.69
C ARG A 167 -2.34 -16.72 11.30
N GLY A 168 -1.91 -16.71 12.55
CA GLY A 168 -1.51 -15.48 13.24
C GLY A 168 -2.66 -14.49 13.42
N ASN A 169 -3.88 -14.98 13.69
CA ASN A 169 -5.05 -14.16 14.05
C ASN A 169 -5.49 -14.39 15.50
N CYS A 170 -6.66 -13.86 15.87
CA CYS A 170 -7.30 -14.02 17.18
C CYS A 170 -8.55 -14.91 17.09
N ILE A 171 -8.52 -15.97 16.28
CA ILE A 171 -9.67 -16.84 15.98
C ILE A 171 -9.60 -18.11 16.84
N SER A 172 -10.47 -18.24 17.84
CA SER A 172 -10.37 -19.32 18.85
C SER A 172 -10.48 -20.75 18.31
N ASP A 173 -11.14 -20.98 17.17
CA ASP A 173 -11.40 -22.30 16.60
C ASP A 173 -10.45 -22.70 15.45
N GLN A 174 -9.31 -22.02 15.29
CA GLN A 174 -8.33 -22.28 14.23
C GLN A 174 -6.92 -22.56 14.78
N PRO A 175 -6.07 -23.31 14.07
CA PRO A 175 -4.69 -23.57 14.47
C PRO A 175 -3.77 -22.36 14.22
N ALA A 176 -2.59 -22.38 14.86
CA ALA A 176 -1.51 -21.40 14.66
C ALA A 176 -1.97 -19.94 14.79
N GLN A 177 -2.66 -19.63 15.88
CA GLN A 177 -3.19 -18.30 16.19
C GLN A 177 -2.24 -17.55 17.13
N ARG A 178 -2.45 -16.23 17.25
CA ARG A 178 -1.69 -15.38 18.18
C ARG A 178 -1.96 -15.79 19.62
N SER A 179 -1.02 -15.42 20.48
CA SER A 179 -1.18 -15.63 21.91
C SER A 179 -2.38 -14.81 22.42
N LEU A 180 -3.04 -15.33 23.46
CA LEU A 180 -4.12 -14.60 24.14
C LEU A 180 -3.67 -13.22 24.62
N ARG A 181 -2.39 -13.09 25.02
CA ARG A 181 -1.78 -11.83 25.46
C ARG A 181 -1.70 -10.80 24.33
N GLU A 182 -1.21 -11.18 23.15
CA GLU A 182 -1.11 -10.26 22.02
C GLU A 182 -2.50 -9.79 21.55
N CYS A 183 -3.46 -10.71 21.47
CA CYS A 183 -4.84 -10.35 21.14
C CYS A 183 -5.46 -9.42 22.20
N ALA A 184 -5.28 -9.74 23.49
CA ALA A 184 -5.79 -8.90 24.57
C ALA A 184 -5.21 -7.48 24.50
N VAL A 185 -3.88 -7.36 24.38
CA VAL A 185 -3.19 -6.05 24.29
C VAL A 185 -3.70 -5.25 23.09
N PHE A 186 -3.92 -5.88 21.95
CA PHE A 186 -4.47 -5.20 20.77
C PHE A 186 -5.87 -4.62 21.02
N PHE A 187 -6.75 -5.36 21.67
CA PHE A 187 -8.13 -4.95 21.95
C PHE A 187 -8.31 -4.05 23.18
N LEU A 188 -7.25 -3.83 23.98
CA LEU A 188 -7.29 -2.84 25.07
C LEU A 188 -7.48 -1.42 24.56
N GLN A 189 -7.07 -1.13 23.32
CA GLN A 189 -7.27 0.19 22.72
C GLN A 189 -8.60 0.23 21.93
N PRO A 190 -9.54 1.12 22.30
CA PRO A 190 -10.80 1.25 21.58
C PRO A 190 -10.53 1.75 20.15
N ARG A 191 -10.87 0.92 19.16
CA ARG A 191 -10.84 1.28 17.75
C ARG A 191 -12.26 1.63 17.30
N LEU A 192 -12.56 2.93 17.14
CA LEU A 192 -13.84 3.33 16.57
C LEU A 192 -13.85 3.01 15.08
N CYS A 193 -14.73 2.11 14.68
CA CYS A 193 -15.17 2.01 13.31
C CYS A 193 -16.57 2.64 13.21
N PRO A 194 -16.68 3.89 12.71
CA PRO A 194 -17.99 4.50 12.53
C PRO A 194 -18.77 3.66 11.52
N PHE A 195 -20.03 3.33 11.85
CA PHE A 195 -20.95 2.55 11.01
C PHE A 195 -20.76 1.03 10.93
N MET A 196 -20.27 0.38 12.01
CA MET A 196 -20.31 -1.10 12.13
C MET A 196 -21.62 -1.77 11.67
N PRO A 197 -22.83 -1.22 11.92
CA PRO A 197 -24.08 -1.84 11.46
C PRO A 197 -24.26 -1.91 9.94
N LEU A 198 -23.53 -1.10 9.15
CA LEU A 198 -23.62 -1.10 7.69
C LEU A 198 -22.59 -2.01 7.02
N HIS A 199 -21.66 -2.63 7.76
CA HIS A 199 -20.61 -3.46 7.15
C HIS A 199 -21.17 -4.70 6.44
N ASP A 200 -22.36 -5.15 6.82
CA ASP A 200 -23.07 -6.24 6.17
C ASP A 200 -24.04 -5.76 5.07
N VAL A 201 -24.10 -4.47 4.77
CA VAL A 201 -24.92 -3.94 3.69
C VAL A 201 -24.06 -3.82 2.44
N VAL A 202 -24.30 -4.68 1.45
CA VAL A 202 -23.74 -4.51 0.10
C VAL A 202 -24.76 -3.72 -0.72
N PRO A 203 -24.48 -2.47 -1.11
CA PRO A 203 -25.46 -1.61 -1.79
C PRO A 203 -25.99 -2.18 -3.11
N CYS A 204 -25.26 -3.12 -3.72
CA CYS A 204 -25.61 -3.76 -4.99
C CYS A 204 -26.05 -5.22 -4.85
N SER A 205 -26.54 -5.67 -3.68
CA SER A 205 -27.05 -7.04 -3.55
C SER A 205 -28.31 -7.24 -4.41
N LYS A 206 -28.35 -8.33 -5.18
CA LYS A 206 -29.53 -8.73 -5.98
C LYS A 206 -30.71 -9.19 -5.11
N ASP A 207 -30.53 -9.29 -3.80
CA ASP A 207 -31.60 -9.56 -2.85
C ASP A 207 -32.49 -8.33 -2.68
N ARG A 208 -33.54 -8.27 -3.50
CA ARG A 208 -34.59 -7.24 -3.48
C ARG A 208 -35.48 -7.24 -2.23
N THR A 209 -35.12 -7.93 -1.15
CA THR A 209 -36.02 -8.12 0.01
C THR A 209 -35.77 -7.18 1.19
N ALA A 210 -34.80 -6.26 1.13
CA ALA A 210 -34.56 -5.28 2.20
C ALA A 210 -34.56 -3.80 1.74
N ALA A 211 -35.10 -3.49 0.57
CA ALA A 211 -35.40 -2.10 0.20
C ALA A 211 -36.70 -1.65 0.87
N SER A 212 -36.73 -1.59 2.19
CA SER A 212 -37.77 -0.87 2.90
C SER A 212 -37.18 -0.11 4.08
N ARG A 213 -37.35 1.21 4.03
CA ARG A 213 -37.11 2.21 5.09
C ARG A 213 -35.68 2.74 5.21
N VAL A 214 -35.22 3.44 4.18
CA VAL A 214 -34.34 4.61 4.40
C VAL A 214 -35.15 5.85 4.04
N ALA A 215 -35.48 6.66 5.05
CA ALA A 215 -36.07 7.98 4.88
C ALA A 215 -35.16 8.85 4.00
N PRO A 216 -35.68 9.82 3.23
CA PRO A 216 -34.87 10.62 2.32
C PRO A 216 -33.86 11.46 3.12
N GLY A 217 -32.62 10.97 3.19
CA GLY A 217 -31.49 11.66 3.78
C GLY A 217 -31.09 12.86 2.92
N ARG A 218 -30.96 14.00 3.59
CA ARG A 218 -30.46 15.29 3.08
C ARG A 218 -29.21 15.09 2.21
N LYS A 219 -29.22 15.63 0.99
CA LYS A 219 -28.08 15.61 0.06
C LYS A 219 -26.83 16.12 0.78
N SER A 220 -25.88 15.23 1.05
CA SER A 220 -24.55 15.62 1.49
C SER A 220 -23.76 16.06 0.26
N ASN A 221 -23.37 17.34 0.25
CA ASN A 221 -22.40 17.88 -0.70
C ASN A 221 -21.01 17.30 -0.35
N TRP A 222 -20.76 16.04 -0.71
CA TRP A 222 -19.40 15.56 -0.82
C TRP A 222 -18.81 16.13 -2.11
N VAL A 223 -17.94 17.13 -1.97
CA VAL A 223 -17.11 17.62 -3.07
C VAL A 223 -16.10 16.53 -3.39
N SER A 224 -16.47 15.60 -4.26
CA SER A 224 -15.51 14.71 -4.93
C SER A 224 -15.49 15.06 -6.41
N TYR A 225 -14.29 15.39 -6.92
CA TYR A 225 -13.92 15.49 -8.34
C TYR A 225 -14.27 16.75 -9.15
N SER A 226 -14.57 17.89 -8.52
CA SER A 226 -14.62 19.18 -9.26
C SER A 226 -13.23 19.69 -9.71
N ALA A 227 -12.13 19.11 -9.23
CA ALA A 227 -10.76 19.46 -9.66
C ALA A 227 -10.29 18.72 -10.94
N LEU A 228 -11.07 17.77 -11.47
CA LEU A 228 -10.71 17.01 -12.69
C LEU A 228 -11.51 17.44 -13.94
N SER A 229 -12.36 18.48 -13.85
CA SER A 229 -13.16 18.95 -14.98
C SER A 229 -12.57 20.12 -15.76
N GLU A 230 -11.41 20.67 -15.38
CA GLU A 230 -10.86 21.86 -16.07
C GLU A 230 -9.88 21.57 -17.22
N HIS A 231 -9.57 20.29 -17.53
CA HIS A 231 -8.80 19.93 -18.72
C HIS A 231 -9.63 19.21 -19.80
N LYS A 232 -10.75 19.83 -20.18
CA LYS A 232 -11.39 19.60 -21.48
C LYS A 232 -11.84 20.92 -22.08
N ALA A 233 -10.90 21.65 -22.68
CA ALA A 233 -11.10 22.42 -23.91
C ALA A 233 -9.82 23.16 -24.30
N LEU A 234 -9.47 23.01 -25.59
CA LEU A 234 -8.42 23.67 -26.38
C LEU A 234 -7.02 23.06 -26.31
#